data_AF-A0AAV3XVN0-F1
#
_entry.id   AF-A0AAV3XVN0-F1
#
_cell.length_a   1.000
_cell.length_b   1.000
_cell.length_c   1.000
_cell.angle_alpha   90.00
_cell.angle_beta   90.00
_cell.angle_gamma   90.00
#
_symmetry.space_group_name_H-M   'P 1'
#
loop_
_entity.id
_entity.type
_entity.pdbx_description
1 polymer ?
#
loop_
_entity_poly.entity_id
_entity_poly.type
_entity_poly.pdbx_seq_one_letter_code
_entity_poly.pdbx_strand_id
1 'polypeptide(L)'
;MAPQMGFWERHTSTIDWCEENYVVTKYIAEFWNTLSNFVLIGGPFIMLSQCFKNNLERRFVIAFSLISVIGVGSLLFHMTLQYSMQVLFVVAAL
;
A
#
# COMPACT_ATOMS: atom_id res chain seq x y z
N MET A 1 7.20 -23.79 -12.28
CA MET A 1 5.75 -23.60 -12.48
C MET A 1 5.56 -22.60 -13.61
N ALA A 2 4.55 -22.75 -14.46
CA ALA A 2 4.29 -21.76 -15.52
C ALA A 2 3.91 -20.41 -14.88
N PRO A 3 4.33 -19.27 -15.44
CA PRO A 3 3.90 -17.96 -14.94
C PRO A 3 2.37 -17.87 -15.01
N GLN A 4 1.73 -17.55 -13.87
CA GLN A 4 0.29 -17.36 -13.82
C GLN A 4 -0.04 -16.02 -14.48
N MET A 5 -0.85 -16.04 -15.55
CA MET A 5 -1.32 -14.81 -16.20
C MET A 5 -2.23 -14.04 -15.23
N GLY A 6 -1.72 -12.93 -14.71
CA GLY A 6 -2.43 -12.04 -13.81
C GLY A 6 -3.11 -10.88 -14.53
N PHE A 7 -4.08 -10.25 -13.87
CA PHE A 7 -4.86 -9.15 -14.45
C PHE A 7 -4.01 -7.91 -14.78
N TRP A 8 -2.95 -7.64 -13.99
CA TRP A 8 -2.04 -6.50 -14.16
C TRP A 8 -0.71 -6.87 -14.84
N GLU A 9 -0.73 -7.85 -15.74
CA GLU A 9 0.43 -8.59 -16.28
C GLU A 9 1.62 -7.75 -16.78
N ARG A 10 1.41 -6.49 -17.17
CA ARG A 10 2.51 -5.56 -17.49
C ARG A 10 3.08 -4.95 -16.21
N HIS A 11 3.88 -5.73 -15.50
CA HIS A 11 4.69 -5.23 -14.40
C HIS A 11 5.74 -4.26 -14.96
N THR A 12 5.76 -3.06 -14.39
CA THR A 12 6.68 -1.98 -14.78
C THR A 12 7.54 -1.51 -13.63
N SER A 13 7.30 -2.03 -12.41
CA SER A 13 8.11 -1.75 -11.24
C SER A 13 9.57 -2.13 -11.46
N THR A 14 10.48 -1.43 -10.78
CA THR A 14 11.90 -1.77 -10.80
C THR A 14 12.26 -2.85 -9.78
N ILE A 15 11.33 -3.15 -8.87
CA ILE A 15 11.50 -4.09 -7.76
C ILE A 15 10.29 -5.03 -7.75
N ASP A 16 10.57 -6.29 -7.51
CA ASP A 16 9.63 -7.37 -7.24
C ASP A 16 10.14 -8.08 -5.98
N TRP A 17 9.26 -8.34 -5.02
CA TRP A 17 9.70 -8.93 -3.74
C TRP A 17 9.68 -10.46 -3.79
N CYS A 18 9.95 -11.09 -2.65
CA CYS A 18 10.06 -12.53 -2.54
C CYS A 18 8.70 -13.27 -2.65
N GLU A 19 7.56 -12.55 -2.58
CA GLU A 19 6.24 -13.18 -2.68
C GLU A 19 5.94 -13.54 -4.14
N GLU A 20 5.47 -14.76 -4.37
CA GLU A 20 5.13 -15.20 -5.72
C GLU A 20 3.88 -14.50 -6.27
N ASN A 21 4.01 -13.97 -7.49
CA ASN A 21 2.96 -13.20 -8.14
C ASN A 21 1.74 -14.04 -8.56
N TYR A 22 0.55 -13.57 -8.21
CA TYR A 22 -0.78 -14.12 -8.53
C TYR A 22 -1.05 -15.55 -8.02
N VAL A 23 -0.35 -16.00 -6.98
CA VAL A 23 -0.54 -17.35 -6.42
C VAL A 23 -1.90 -17.53 -5.74
N VAL A 24 -2.36 -16.51 -5.01
CA VAL A 24 -3.64 -16.58 -4.28
C VAL A 24 -4.82 -16.13 -5.15
N THR A 25 -4.66 -15.04 -5.91
CA THR A 25 -5.72 -14.49 -6.78
C THR A 25 -5.11 -13.95 -8.07
N LYS A 26 -5.88 -13.93 -9.16
CA LYS A 26 -5.45 -13.32 -10.43
C LYS A 26 -5.49 -11.78 -10.43
N TYR A 27 -6.08 -11.15 -9.42
CA TYR A 27 -6.30 -9.70 -9.40
C TYR A 27 -5.25 -8.94 -8.58
N ILE A 28 -4.57 -9.64 -7.67
CA ILE A 28 -3.57 -9.09 -6.74
C ILE A 28 -2.27 -9.83 -7.02
N ALA A 29 -1.21 -9.10 -7.39
CA ALA A 29 0.09 -9.69 -7.66
C ALA A 29 0.67 -10.33 -6.39
N GLU A 30 0.92 -9.55 -5.34
CA GLU A 30 1.46 -10.04 -4.07
C GLU A 30 0.39 -9.97 -2.98
N PHE A 31 -0.28 -11.09 -2.70
CA PHE A 31 -1.49 -11.11 -1.89
C PHE A 31 -1.23 -10.75 -0.42
N TRP A 32 -0.24 -11.38 0.21
CA TRP A 32 0.07 -11.17 1.62
C TRP A 32 0.70 -9.80 1.85
N ASN A 33 1.57 -9.36 0.94
CA ASN A 33 2.12 -8.01 0.95
C ASN A 33 1.02 -6.94 0.77
N THR A 34 0.03 -7.18 -0.09
CA THR A 34 -1.14 -6.27 -0.23
C THR A 34 -2.00 -6.26 1.03
N LEU A 35 -2.30 -7.42 1.63
CA LEU A 35 -3.18 -7.55 2.79
C LEU A 35 -2.58 -6.94 4.05
N SER A 36 -1.28 -7.10 4.27
CA SER A 36 -0.60 -6.56 5.46
C SER A 36 -0.70 -5.03 5.55
N ASN A 37 -0.82 -4.33 4.40
CA ASN A 37 -0.95 -2.89 4.34
C ASN A 37 -2.27 -2.34 4.90
N PHE A 38 -3.32 -3.16 5.06
CA PHE A 38 -4.56 -2.69 5.71
C PHE A 38 -4.35 -2.22 7.15
N VAL A 39 -3.34 -2.72 7.86
CA VAL A 39 -3.00 -2.25 9.20
C VAL A 39 -2.46 -0.82 9.16
N LEU A 40 -1.64 -0.50 8.15
CA LEU A 40 -1.09 0.83 7.91
C LEU A 40 -2.13 1.85 7.43
N ILE A 41 -3.29 1.39 6.96
CA ILE A 41 -4.41 2.27 6.61
C ILE A 41 -5.38 2.40 7.80
N GLY A 42 -5.78 1.27 8.38
CA GLY A 42 -6.78 1.24 9.45
C GLY A 42 -6.32 1.88 10.75
N GLY A 43 -5.08 1.61 11.19
CA GLY A 43 -4.52 2.18 12.41
C GLY A 43 -4.50 3.71 12.40
N PRO A 44 -3.87 4.35 11.40
CA PRO A 44 -3.85 5.80 11.28
C PRO A 44 -5.23 6.42 11.07
N PHE A 45 -6.15 5.74 10.38
CA PHE A 45 -7.52 6.24 10.23
C PHE A 45 -8.26 6.33 11.58
N ILE A 46 -8.10 5.31 12.44
CA ILE A 46 -8.63 5.35 13.81
C ILE A 46 -7.97 6.48 14.61
N MET A 47 -6.65 6.65 14.48
CA MET A 47 -5.91 7.72 15.15
C MET A 47 -6.31 9.11 14.68
N LEU A 48 -6.60 9.31 13.39
CA LEU A 48 -7.16 10.55 12.86
C LEU A 48 -8.50 10.87 13.53
N SER A 49 -9.40 9.88 13.63
CA SER A 49 -10.66 10.08 14.36
C SER A 49 -10.44 10.50 15.81
N GLN A 50 -9.43 9.92 16.49
CA GLN A 50 -9.08 10.30 17.86
C GLN A 50 -8.48 11.71 17.93
N CYS A 51 -7.67 12.12 16.94
CA CYS A 51 -7.12 13.47 16.88
C CYS A 51 -8.21 14.53 16.81
N PHE A 52 -9.22 14.32 15.96
CA PHE A 52 -10.35 15.24 15.84
C PHE A 52 -11.23 15.25 17.10
N LYS A 53 -11.49 14.08 17.69
CA LYS A 53 -12.30 13.97 18.93
C LYS A 53 -11.64 14.66 20.13
N ASN A 54 -10.32 14.55 20.26
CA ASN A 54 -9.57 15.09 21.39
C ASN A 54 -8.93 16.47 21.11
N ASN A 55 -9.23 17.10 19.96
CA ASN A 55 -8.63 18.36 19.51
C ASN A 55 -7.09 18.37 19.62
N LEU A 56 -6.46 17.28 19.18
CA LEU A 56 -5.01 17.18 19.16
C LEU A 56 -4.42 18.18 18.15
N GLU A 57 -3.17 18.56 18.39
CA GLU A 57 -2.48 19.50 17.53
C GLU A 57 -2.41 19.01 16.08
N ARG A 58 -2.43 19.97 15.14
CA ARG A 58 -2.44 19.72 13.70
C ARG A 58 -1.28 18.84 13.22
N ARG A 59 -0.14 18.84 13.93
CA ARG A 59 1.01 17.97 13.65
C ARG A 59 0.65 16.48 13.66
N PHE A 60 -0.21 16.05 14.58
CA PHE A 60 -0.65 14.65 14.67
C PHE A 60 -1.59 14.28 13.52
N VAL A 61 -2.51 15.20 13.18
CA VAL A 61 -3.42 15.02 12.03
C VAL A 61 -2.61 14.89 10.74
N ILE A 62 -1.60 15.72 10.53
CA ILE A 62 -0.73 15.64 9.34
C ILE A 62 0.05 14.33 9.35
N ALA A 63 0.66 13.95 10.49
CA ALA A 63 1.44 12.71 10.59
C ALA A 63 0.61 11.46 10.26
N PHE A 64 -0.57 11.29 10.87
CA PHE A 64 -1.42 10.12 10.59
C PHE A 64 -2.01 10.15 9.17
N SER A 65 -2.25 11.34 8.60
CA SER A 65 -2.66 11.45 7.20
C SER A 65 -1.55 10.97 6.26
N LEU A 66 -0.29 11.35 6.50
CA LEU A 66 0.86 10.89 5.71
C LEU A 66 1.04 9.37 5.81
N ILE A 67 0.97 8.79 7.02
CA ILE A 67 1.06 7.33 7.19
C ILE A 67 -0.06 6.61 6.43
N SER A 68 -1.29 7.16 6.43
CA SER A 68 -2.40 6.59 5.65
C SER A 68 -2.09 6.59 4.14
N VAL A 69 -1.51 7.68 3.62
CA VAL A 69 -1.12 7.78 2.21
C VAL A 69 -0.01 6.77 1.88
N ILE A 70 0.98 6.59 2.76
CA ILE A 70 2.03 5.57 2.61
C ILE A 70 1.41 4.17 2.53
N GLY A 71 0.48 3.83 3.43
CA GLY A 71 -0.21 2.54 3.43
C GLY A 71 -1.01 2.29 2.15
N VAL A 72 -1.72 3.29 1.64
CA VAL A 72 -2.46 3.20 0.36
C VAL A 72 -1.50 3.03 -0.81
N GLY A 73 -0.41 3.80 -0.86
CA GLY A 73 0.60 3.68 -1.91
C GLY A 73 1.23 2.30 -1.94
N SER A 74 1.61 1.75 -0.79
CA SER A 74 2.19 0.41 -0.68
C SER A 74 1.18 -0.68 -1.06
N LEU A 75 -0.08 -0.56 -0.64
CA LEU A 75 -1.15 -1.47 -1.04
C LEU A 75 -1.34 -1.51 -2.57
N LEU A 76 -1.41 -0.34 -3.21
CA LEU A 76 -1.57 -0.26 -4.67
C LEU A 76 -0.34 -0.76 -5.43
N PHE A 77 0.86 -0.55 -4.88
CA PHE A 77 2.09 -1.08 -5.43
C PHE A 77 2.10 -2.61 -5.42
N HIS A 78 1.88 -3.24 -4.27
CA HIS A 78 1.89 -4.72 -4.16
C HIS A 78 0.73 -5.39 -4.92
N MET A 79 -0.38 -4.68 -5.12
CA MET A 79 -1.49 -5.19 -5.93
C MET A 79 -1.16 -5.22 -7.43
N THR A 80 -0.42 -4.24 -7.94
CA THR A 80 -0.30 -3.97 -9.39
C THR A 80 1.11 -4.12 -9.96
N LEU A 81 2.16 -3.99 -9.13
CA LEU A 81 3.57 -3.92 -9.52
C LEU A 81 3.84 -2.91 -10.65
N GLN A 82 3.21 -1.73 -10.55
CA GLN A 82 3.40 -0.63 -11.48
C GLN A 82 4.39 0.41 -10.95
N TYR A 83 5.24 0.93 -11.85
CA TYR A 83 6.20 1.98 -11.52
C TYR A 83 5.54 3.25 -10.98
N SER A 84 4.38 3.63 -11.53
CA SER A 84 3.60 4.78 -11.07
C SER A 84 3.23 4.66 -9.59
N MET A 85 2.81 3.46 -9.15
CA MET A 85 2.46 3.18 -7.76
C MET A 85 3.69 3.09 -6.87
N GLN A 86 4.82 2.62 -7.41
CA GLN A 86 6.11 2.63 -6.71
C GLN A 86 6.55 4.06 -6.37
N VAL A 87 6.47 4.98 -7.34
CA VAL A 87 6.80 6.40 -7.12
C VAL A 87 5.85 7.02 -6.10
N LEU A 88 4.54 6.73 -6.19
CA LEU A 88 3.55 7.23 -5.24
C LEU A 88 3.89 6.83 -3.79
N PHE A 89 4.17 5.54 -3.56
CA PHE A 89 4.56 5.04 -2.24
C PHE A 89 5.87 5.66 -1.75
N VAL A 90 6.92 5.67 -2.58
CA VAL A 90 8.24 6.16 -2.18
C VAL A 90 8.22 7.66 -1.88
N VAL A 91 7.53 8.46 -2.70
CA VAL A 91 7.41 9.91 -2.48
C VAL A 91 6.58 10.21 -1.24
N ALA A 92 5.53 9.43 -0.96
CA ALA A 92 4.75 9.61 0.27
C ALA A 92 5.53 9.27 1.54
N ALA A 93 6.60 8.49 1.44
CA ALA A 93 7.44 8.07 2.56
C ALA A 93 8.63 9.01 2.85
N LEU A 94 8.86 10.03 2.01
CA LEU A 94 9.91 11.06 2.16
C LEU A 94 9.37 12.33 2.81
#